data_AF-A0AAW8AL42-F1
#
_entry.id   AF-A0AAW8AL42-F1
#
_cell.length_a   1.000
_cell.length_b   1.000
_cell.length_c   1.000
_cell.angle_alpha   90.00
_cell.angle_beta   90.00
_cell.angle_gamma   90.00
#
_symmetry.space_group_name_H-M   'P 1'
#
loop_
_entity.id
_entity.type
_entity.pdbx_description
1 polymer ?
#
loop_
_entity_poly.entity_id
_entity_poly.type
_entity_poly.pdbx_seq_one_letter_code
_entity_poly.pdbx_strand_id
1 'polypeptide(L)' 'GGGQGLGRPAALPAAGANARLGQGEFIVVEADESDASFLKLSPVLSVVTNIDEDHMDTYGHSVERLHGAFVEFLHRMP' A
#
# COMPACT_ATOMS: atom_id res chain seq x y z
N GLY A 1 23.81 32.71 0.40
CA GLY A 1 23.67 31.40 -0.28
C GLY A 1 24.07 30.31 0.69
N GLY A 2 23.49 29.11 0.70
CA GLY A 2 22.31 28.59 0.02
C GLY A 2 21.61 27.65 1.00
N GLY A 3 20.28 27.71 1.04
CA GLY A 3 19.46 26.77 1.80
C GLY A 3 19.32 25.47 1.01
N GLN A 4 19.74 24.36 1.61
CA GLN A 4 19.68 23.04 1.02
C GLN A 4 18.23 22.64 0.78
N GLY A 5 17.91 22.27 -0.46
CA GLY A 5 16.59 21.90 -0.91
C GLY A 5 16.08 20.64 -0.22
N LEU A 6 14.92 20.77 0.43
CA LEU A 6 14.11 19.65 0.89
C LEU A 6 13.82 18.72 -0.28
N GLY A 7 14.07 17.44 -0.07
CA GLY A 7 13.87 16.37 -1.04
C GLY A 7 12.46 16.44 -1.63
N ARG A 8 12.39 16.34 -2.95
CA ARG A 8 11.12 16.32 -3.70
C ARG A 8 10.25 15.18 -3.14
N PRO A 9 8.98 15.42 -2.77
CA PRO A 9 8.09 14.35 -2.37
C PRO A 9 7.97 13.32 -3.49
N ALA A 10 7.88 12.05 -3.11
CA ALA A 10 7.70 10.94 -4.04
C ALA A 10 6.41 11.15 -4.83
N ALA A 11 6.56 11.60 -6.09
CA ALA A 11 5.45 11.75 -7.01
C ALA A 11 5.11 10.37 -7.58
N LEU A 12 4.06 9.75 -7.05
CA LEU A 12 3.41 8.65 -7.75
C LEU A 12 2.63 9.27 -8.93
N PRO A 13 2.79 8.77 -10.17
CA PRO A 13 1.91 9.14 -11.26
C PRO A 13 0.48 8.83 -10.80
N ALA A 14 -0.44 9.77 -10.98
CA ALA A 14 -1.86 9.53 -10.75
C ALA A 14 -2.31 8.41 -11.70
N ALA A 15 -2.21 7.16 -11.26
CA ALA A 15 -2.89 6.05 -11.89
C ALA A 15 -4.37 6.40 -11.86
N GLY A 16 -4.99 6.41 -13.05
CA GLY A 16 -6.21 7.14 -13.32
C GLY A 16 -7.35 6.85 -12.35
N ALA A 17 -8.11 7.91 -12.06
CA ALA A 17 -9.29 8.00 -11.21
C ALA A 17 -9.01 8.06 -9.69
N ASN A 18 -9.47 9.16 -9.08
CA ASN A 18 -9.54 9.42 -7.63
C ASN A 18 -8.25 9.78 -6.85
N ALA A 19 -7.08 9.77 -7.47
CA ALA A 19 -5.87 10.28 -6.82
C ALA A 19 -5.84 11.83 -6.79
N ARG A 20 -5.68 12.43 -5.61
CA ARG A 20 -5.36 13.87 -5.44
C ARG A 20 -3.94 14.02 -4.95
N LEU A 21 -3.12 14.76 -5.70
CA LEU A 21 -1.76 15.07 -5.28
C LEU A 21 -1.80 16.15 -4.19
N GLY A 22 -1.57 15.74 -2.94
CA GLY A 22 -1.42 16.64 -1.81
C GLY A 22 -0.06 17.35 -1.78
N GLN A 23 0.04 18.42 -1.00
CA GLN A 23 1.30 19.13 -0.70
C GLN A 23 1.90 18.71 0.65
N GLY A 24 1.27 17.76 1.35
CA GLY A 24 1.71 17.27 2.66
C GLY A 24 2.83 16.24 2.56
N GLU A 25 3.44 15.95 3.71
CA GLU A 25 4.55 14.97 3.82
C GLU A 25 4.08 13.52 3.71
N PHE A 26 2.77 13.28 3.92
CA PHE A 26 2.18 11.94 3.90
C PHE A 26 1.28 11.74 2.69
N ILE A 27 1.29 10.51 2.18
CA ILE A 27 0.31 10.01 1.23
C ILE A 27 -0.54 8.95 1.93
N VAL A 28 -1.84 8.95 1.64
CA VAL A 28 -2.74 7.87 2.02
C VAL A 28 -3.11 7.15 0.73
N VAL A 29 -2.93 5.84 0.72
CA VAL A 29 -3.25 4.98 -0.41
C VAL A 29 -4.18 3.89 0.06
N GLU A 30 -5.18 3.58 -0.75
CA GLU A 30 -5.91 2.32 -0.66
C GLU A 30 -4.99 1.21 -1.20
N ALA A 31 -4.97 0.07 -0.51
CA ALA A 31 -4.16 -1.07 -0.88
C ALA A 31 -5.05 -2.31 -0.84
N ASP A 32 -5.19 -2.96 -2.00
CA ASP A 32 -6.05 -4.12 -2.21
C ASP A 32 -5.20 -5.39 -2.32
N GLU A 33 -5.70 -6.48 -1.74
CA GLU A 33 -5.09 -7.80 -1.78
C GLU A 33 -5.31 -8.54 -3.11
N SER A 34 -6.26 -8.10 -3.94
CA SER A 34 -6.77 -8.86 -5.09
C SER A 34 -5.72 -9.40 -6.06
N ASP A 35 -4.60 -8.71 -6.29
CA ASP A 35 -3.49 -9.15 -7.14
C ASP A 35 -2.16 -9.29 -6.39
N ALA A 36 -2.21 -9.28 -5.05
CA ALA A 36 -1.08 -9.23 -4.13
C ALA A 36 -0.12 -8.03 -4.33
N SER A 37 -0.50 -6.99 -5.08
CA SER A 37 0.35 -5.83 -5.33
C SER A 37 0.54 -4.93 -4.10
N PHE A 38 -0.35 -4.98 -3.10
CA PHE A 38 -0.14 -4.34 -1.80
C PHE A 38 1.16 -4.77 -1.12
N LEU A 39 1.67 -5.99 -1.41
CA LEU A 39 3.00 -6.46 -1.01
C LEU A 39 4.14 -5.71 -1.70
N LYS A 40 3.91 -4.65 -2.47
CA LYS A 40 4.97 -3.80 -3.02
C LYS A 40 5.10 -2.48 -2.27
N LEU A 41 4.20 -2.22 -1.32
CA LEU A 41 4.19 -1.02 -0.51
C LEU A 41 5.14 -1.14 0.69
N SER A 42 5.61 0.01 1.18
CA SER A 42 6.39 0.15 2.41
C SER A 42 5.76 1.25 3.27
N PRO A 43 4.61 0.98 3.90
CA PRO A 43 3.89 1.97 4.68
C PRO A 43 4.60 2.28 6.00
N VAL A 44 4.45 3.51 6.48
CA VAL A 44 4.84 3.91 7.85
C VAL A 44 3.76 3.60 8.88
N LEU A 45 2.52 3.43 8.42
CA LEU A 45 1.34 3.09 9.20
C LEU A 45 0.37 2.33 8.29
N SER A 46 -0.12 1.18 8.75
CA SER A 46 -1.12 0.38 8.03
C SER A 46 -2.39 0.22 8.88
N VAL A 47 -3.55 0.22 8.23
CA VAL A 47 -4.84 -0.09 8.83
C VAL A 47 -5.46 -1.21 8.03
N VAL A 48 -5.81 -2.31 8.69
CA VAL A 48 -6.60 -3.41 8.10
C VAL A 48 -8.00 -3.32 8.68
N THR A 49 -8.99 -3.10 7.82
CA THR A 49 -10.40 -2.95 8.24
C THR A 49 -11.08 -4.29 8.50
N ASN A 50 -10.91 -5.20 7.56
CA ASN A 50 -11.44 -6.57 7.51
C ASN A 50 -10.56 -7.39 6.55
N ILE A 51 -10.75 -8.71 6.56
CA ILE A 51 -10.15 -9.65 5.61
C ILE A 51 -11.28 -10.58 5.18
N ASP A 52 -11.67 -10.49 3.91
CA ASP A 52 -12.76 -11.28 3.33
C ASP A 52 -12.21 -12.21 2.22
N GLU A 53 -12.89 -13.33 1.96
CA GLU A 53 -12.44 -14.38 1.03
C GLU A 53 -12.90 -14.13 -0.43
N ASP A 54 -12.79 -12.88 -0.91
CA ASP A 54 -13.33 -12.51 -2.23
C ASP A 54 -12.36 -12.84 -3.38
N HIS A 55 -11.06 -12.60 -3.20
CA HIS A 55 -10.03 -12.72 -4.24
C HIS A 55 -9.22 -14.02 -4.19
N MET A 56 -9.90 -15.13 -3.88
CA MET A 56 -9.26 -16.40 -3.54
C MET A 56 -8.53 -17.07 -4.71
N ASP A 57 -8.85 -16.74 -5.96
CA ASP A 57 -8.11 -17.22 -7.14
C ASP A 57 -6.62 -16.84 -7.07
N THR A 58 -6.31 -15.64 -6.59
CA THR A 58 -4.93 -15.13 -6.42
C THR A 58 -4.15 -15.92 -5.38
N TYR A 59 -4.85 -16.48 -4.40
CA TYR A 59 -4.27 -17.23 -3.28
C TYR A 59 -4.37 -18.75 -3.47
N GLY A 60 -4.84 -19.21 -4.63
CA GLY A 60 -5.06 -20.63 -4.90
C GLY A 60 -6.09 -21.26 -3.96
N HIS A 61 -7.13 -20.52 -3.63
CA HIS A 61 -8.22 -20.90 -2.72
C HIS A 61 -7.76 -21.33 -1.32
N SER A 62 -6.63 -20.83 -0.83
CA SER A 62 -6.14 -21.08 0.53
C SER A 62 -6.24 -19.83 1.39
N VAL A 63 -7.03 -19.93 2.46
CA VAL A 63 -7.21 -18.86 3.45
C VAL A 63 -5.90 -18.59 4.19
N GLU A 64 -5.09 -19.62 4.42
CA GLU A 64 -3.78 -19.48 5.04
C GLU A 64 -2.84 -18.62 4.19
N ARG A 65 -2.90 -18.74 2.86
CA ARG A 65 -2.12 -17.90 1.95
C ARG A 65 -2.60 -16.45 1.93
N LEU A 66 -3.92 -16.24 1.96
CA LEU A 66 -4.52 -14.91 2.10
C LEU A 66 -4.02 -14.25 3.40
N HIS A 67 -4.20 -14.91 4.54
CA HIS A 67 -3.74 -14.39 5.84
C HIS A 67 -2.22 -14.19 5.89
N GLY A 68 -1.45 -15.11 5.29
CA GLY A 68 -0.01 -15.00 5.18
C GLY A 68 0.43 -13.74 4.41
N ALA A 69 -0.30 -13.38 3.35
CA ALA A 69 -0.03 -12.14 2.61
C ALA A 69 -0.27 -10.90 3.47
N PHE A 70 -1.35 -10.85 4.26
CA PHE A 70 -1.58 -9.74 5.20
C PHE A 70 -0.49 -9.66 6.27
N VAL A 71 -0.03 -10.79 6.80
CA VAL A 71 1.10 -10.83 7.74
C VAL A 71 2.38 -10.30 7.09
N GLU A 72 2.68 -10.72 5.86
CA GLU A 72 3.84 -10.19 5.11
C GLU A 72 3.72 -8.68 4.89
N PHE A 73 2.54 -8.20 4.50
CA PHE A 73 2.29 -6.78 4.31
C PHE A 73 2.57 -5.97 5.58
N LEU A 74 2.10 -6.44 6.74
CA LEU A 74 2.34 -5.76 8.02
C LEU A 74 3.81 -5.78 8.44
N HIS A 75 4.55 -6.85 8.13
CA HIS A 75 6.00 -6.93 8.37
C HIS A 75 6.84 -5.99 7.48
N ARG A 76 6.24 -5.32 6.49
CA ARG A 76 6.93 -4.30 5.67
C ARG A 76 6.95 -2.92 6.32
N MET A 77 6.28 -2.76 7.47
CA MET A 77 6.42 -1.56 8.30
C MET A 77 7.76 -1.59 9.07
N PRO A 78 8.39 -0.43 9.30
CA PRO A 78 9.65 -0.31 10.03
C PRO A 78 9.54 -0.60 11.54
#